data_AF-A0A1E4RRM1-F1
#
_entry.id   AF-A0A1E4RRM1-F1
#
_cell.length_a   1.000
_cell.length_b   1.000
_cell.length_c   1.000
_cell.angle_alpha   90.00
_cell.angle_beta   90.00
_cell.angle_gamma   90.00
#
_symmetry.space_group_name_H-M   'P 1'
#
loop_
_entity.id
_entity.type
_entity.pdbx_description
1 polymer ?
#
loop_
_entity_poly.entity_id
_entity_poly.type
_entity_poly.pdbx_seq_one_letter_code
_entity_poly.pdbx_strand_id
1 'polypeptide(L)'
;MSDIKRRKMEDIDLTDIDIETDEVLNLEEVYYQEGFQEGQERGAKQQLMEGKEFGYQTGFQRFLIIGYITGLLEDWRTNIEKYGGLGNKSFENHLSQLEDLMKQIQLTNGDEEVATFEKVIGKARNKLRLLATLTKENWKISQVDSLVKEIGGQLQVSENVDDLW
;
A
#
# COMPACT_ATOMS: atom_id res chain seq x y z
N MET A 1 43.09 61.61 53.93
CA MET A 1 44.12 61.50 52.88
C MET A 1 44.08 60.09 52.35
N SER A 2 43.90 60.00 51.04
CA SER A 2 43.90 58.79 50.22
C SER A 2 45.19 57.99 50.37
N ASP A 3 45.10 56.67 50.32
CA ASP A 3 45.97 55.90 49.42
C ASP A 3 45.37 54.52 49.12
N ILE A 4 44.98 54.38 47.86
CA ILE A 4 44.44 53.17 47.24
C ILE A 4 45.61 52.20 47.06
N LYS A 5 45.74 51.22 47.95
CA LYS A 5 46.69 50.12 47.75
C LYS A 5 46.01 49.01 46.95
N ARG A 6 46.09 49.13 45.63
CA ARG A 6 45.79 48.01 44.71
C ARG A 6 46.63 46.81 45.15
N ARG A 7 46.00 45.69 45.48
CA ARG A 7 46.70 44.41 45.61
C ARG A 7 46.12 43.47 44.56
N LYS A 8 47.04 43.14 43.63
CA LYS A 8 47.00 42.24 42.48
C LYS A 8 45.82 41.28 42.40
N MET A 9 45.10 41.33 41.27
CA MET A 9 44.35 40.19 40.77
C MET A 9 45.30 38.99 40.75
N GLU A 10 44.85 37.86 41.30
CA GLU A 10 45.45 36.57 41.01
C GLU A 10 45.46 36.42 39.49
N ASP A 11 46.64 36.25 38.90
CA ASP A 11 46.76 35.87 37.51
C ASP A 11 46.13 34.47 37.42
N ILE A 12 44.87 34.43 37.00
CA ILE A 12 44.20 33.17 36.66
C ILE A 12 45.05 32.58 35.54
N ASP A 13 45.75 31.50 35.85
CA ASP A 13 46.54 30.78 34.88
C ASP A 13 45.59 30.13 33.88
N LEU A 14 45.33 30.87 32.79
CA LEU A 14 44.48 30.44 31.68
C LEU A 14 45.07 29.23 30.93
N THR A 15 46.29 28.78 31.26
CA THR A 15 46.92 27.62 30.63
C THR A 15 46.37 26.29 31.11
N ASP A 16 45.57 26.28 32.18
CA ASP A 16 44.97 25.07 32.77
C ASP A 16 43.46 24.91 32.45
N ILE A 17 42.93 25.75 31.55
CA ILE A 17 41.60 25.48 30.96
C ILE A 17 41.81 24.43 29.87
N ASP A 18 41.75 23.17 30.27
CA ASP A 18 41.66 22.02 29.36
C ASP A 18 40.27 22.04 28.71
N ILE A 19 40.08 22.99 27.79
CA ILE A 19 38.91 23.00 26.92
C ILE A 19 39.12 21.80 26.01
N GLU A 20 38.24 20.80 26.09
CA GLU A 20 38.14 19.71 25.09
C GLU A 20 37.79 20.34 23.72
N THR A 21 38.79 20.97 23.08
CA THR A 21 38.65 21.65 21.79
C THR A 21 38.58 20.67 20.64
N ASP A 22 38.93 19.41 20.86
CA ASP A 22 38.84 18.34 19.85
C ASP A 22 37.40 18.14 19.36
N GLU A 23 36.39 18.28 20.24
CA GLU A 23 34.98 18.17 19.84
C GLU A 23 34.51 19.40 19.02
N VAL A 24 35.04 20.59 19.35
CA VAL A 24 34.77 21.84 18.62
C VAL A 24 35.47 21.87 17.26
N LEU A 25 36.67 21.30 17.17
CA LEU A 25 37.46 21.22 15.94
C LEU A 25 36.93 20.16 14.96
N ASN A 26 36.25 19.11 15.46
CA ASN A 26 35.66 18.04 14.65
C ASN A 26 34.13 18.12 14.55
N LEU A 27 33.54 19.28 14.86
CA LEU A 27 32.10 19.49 14.94
C LEU A 27 31.36 19.11 13.63
N GLU A 28 31.98 19.39 12.47
CA GLU A 28 31.42 19.01 11.16
C GLU A 28 31.33 17.50 10.98
N GLU A 29 32.36 16.76 11.40
CA GLU A 29 32.41 15.30 11.34
C GLU A 29 31.40 14.67 12.31
N VAL A 30 31.27 15.23 13.51
CA VAL A 30 30.25 14.81 14.50
C VAL A 30 28.85 14.97 13.93
N TYR A 31 28.49 16.16 13.44
CA TYR A 31 27.17 16.39 12.85
C TYR A 31 26.93 15.58 11.56
N TYR A 32 27.98 15.32 10.77
CA TYR A 32 27.87 14.43 9.60
C TYR A 32 27.52 13.00 10.03
N GLN A 33 28.21 12.46 11.03
CA GLN A 33 27.95 11.13 11.55
C GLN A 33 26.59 11.03 12.23
N GLU A 34 26.21 12.02 13.03
CA GLU A 34 24.88 12.11 13.65
C GLU A 34 23.78 12.18 12.58
N GLY A 35 23.90 13.06 11.59
CA GLY A 35 22.93 13.19 10.51
C GLY A 35 22.84 11.93 9.64
N PHE A 36 23.95 11.24 9.40
CA PHE A 36 23.97 9.97 8.68
C PHE A 36 23.29 8.85 9.48
N GLN A 37 23.55 8.77 10.78
CA GLN A 37 22.92 7.78 11.66
C GLN A 37 21.42 8.06 11.84
N GLU A 38 21.04 9.30 12.10
CA GLU A 38 19.66 9.76 12.19
C GLU A 38 18.92 9.51 10.87
N GLY A 39 19.56 9.80 9.73
CA GLY A 39 19.02 9.55 8.40
C GLY A 39 18.78 8.06 8.13
N GLN A 40 19.72 7.19 8.49
CA GLN A 40 19.54 5.74 8.38
C GLN A 40 18.42 5.22 9.28
N GLU A 41 18.40 5.64 10.55
CA GLU A 41 17.39 5.19 11.51
C GLU A 41 15.98 5.66 11.13
N ARG A 42 15.83 6.93 10.74
CA ARG A 42 14.56 7.47 10.27
C ARG A 42 14.15 6.85 8.95
N GLY A 43 15.09 6.69 8.02
CA GLY A 43 14.84 6.05 6.72
C GLY A 43 14.31 4.63 6.89
N ALA A 44 14.95 3.80 7.72
CA ALA A 44 14.51 2.44 7.97
C ALA A 44 13.12 2.38 8.62
N LYS A 45 12.85 3.24 9.61
CA LYS A 45 11.53 3.32 10.26
C LYS A 45 10.45 3.78 9.28
N GLN A 46 10.74 4.80 8.48
CA GLN A 46 9.79 5.35 7.51
C GLN A 46 9.48 4.33 6.41
N GLN A 47 10.48 3.69 5.82
CA GLN A 47 10.30 2.65 4.80
C GLN A 47 9.48 1.46 5.34
N LEU A 48 9.71 1.07 6.59
CA LEU A 48 8.93 0.01 7.23
C LEU A 48 7.45 0.40 7.41
N MET A 49 7.18 1.65 7.79
CA MET A 49 5.82 2.15 7.95
C MET A 49 5.10 2.27 6.61
N GLU A 50 5.76 2.88 5.61
CA GLU A 50 5.24 3.02 4.25
C GLU A 50 4.95 1.65 3.63
N GLY A 51 5.86 0.67 3.78
CA GLY A 51 5.65 -0.68 3.29
C GLY A 51 4.45 -1.38 3.94
N LYS A 52 4.21 -1.16 5.24
CA LYS A 52 3.03 -1.68 5.93
C LYS A 52 1.74 -1.03 5.45
N GLU A 53 1.73 0.29 5.33
CA GLU A 53 0.57 1.04 4.83
C GLU A 53 0.21 0.60 3.41
N PHE A 54 1.21 0.49 2.54
CA PHE A 54 1.04 -0.02 1.19
C PHE A 54 0.45 -1.44 1.18
N GLY A 55 1.03 -2.35 1.98
CA GLY A 55 0.53 -3.73 2.08
C GLY A 55 -0.93 -3.80 2.53
N TYR A 56 -1.33 -2.99 3.52
CA TYR A 56 -2.72 -2.94 3.98
C TYR A 56 -3.66 -2.38 2.91
N GLN A 57 -3.26 -1.30 2.23
CA GLN A 57 -4.06 -0.67 1.19
C GLN A 57 -4.26 -1.62 0.01
N THR A 58 -3.19 -2.22 -0.50
CA THR A 58 -3.26 -3.19 -1.61
C THR A 58 -4.05 -4.43 -1.23
N GLY A 59 -3.84 -4.97 -0.02
CA GLY A 59 -4.59 -6.13 0.47
C GLY A 59 -6.10 -5.85 0.55
N PHE A 60 -6.48 -4.67 1.04
CA PHE A 60 -7.88 -4.25 1.14
C PHE A 60 -8.54 -4.09 -0.24
N GLN A 61 -7.86 -3.44 -1.20
CA GLN A 61 -8.34 -3.30 -2.57
C GLN A 61 -8.61 -4.67 -3.21
N ARG A 62 -7.64 -5.59 -3.12
CA ARG A 62 -7.77 -6.96 -3.65
C ARG A 62 -8.93 -7.71 -3.01
N PHE A 63 -9.01 -7.69 -1.68
CA PHE A 63 -10.07 -8.35 -0.93
C PHE A 63 -11.46 -7.88 -1.37
N LEU A 64 -11.59 -6.58 -1.60
CA LEU A 64 -12.84 -5.97 -1.98
C LEU A 64 -13.28 -6.36 -3.39
N ILE A 65 -12.36 -6.42 -4.35
CA ILE A 65 -12.66 -6.91 -5.70
C ILE A 65 -13.12 -8.36 -5.64
N ILE A 66 -12.39 -9.21 -4.90
CA ILE A 66 -12.74 -10.62 -4.69
C ILE A 66 -14.14 -10.75 -4.07
N GLY A 67 -14.40 -9.99 -3.01
CA GLY A 67 -15.67 -10.00 -2.29
C GLY A 67 -16.83 -9.59 -3.17
N TYR A 68 -16.66 -8.55 -3.98
CA TYR A 68 -17.69 -8.09 -4.90
C TYR A 68 -17.99 -9.14 -5.99
N ILE A 69 -16.96 -9.69 -6.64
CA ILE A 69 -17.12 -10.73 -7.66
C ILE A 69 -17.83 -11.96 -7.07
N THR A 70 -17.44 -12.36 -5.85
CA THR A 70 -18.06 -13.49 -5.14
C THR A 70 -19.54 -13.20 -4.82
N GLY A 71 -19.86 -11.98 -4.39
CA GLY A 71 -21.25 -11.56 -4.17
C GLY A 71 -22.09 -11.59 -5.45
N LEU A 72 -21.53 -11.16 -6.58
CA LEU A 72 -22.20 -11.26 -7.87
C LEU A 72 -22.42 -12.70 -8.33
N LEU A 73 -21.43 -13.57 -8.13
CA LEU A 73 -21.55 -15.00 -8.41
C LEU A 73 -22.72 -15.61 -7.64
N GLU A 74 -22.83 -15.31 -6.35
CA GLU A 74 -23.90 -15.83 -5.49
C GLU A 74 -25.28 -15.29 -5.90
N ASP A 75 -25.37 -13.99 -6.19
CA ASP A 75 -26.61 -13.35 -6.67
C ASP A 75 -27.09 -13.97 -7.99
N TRP A 76 -26.18 -14.13 -8.95
CA TRP A 76 -26.50 -14.74 -10.25
C TRP A 76 -26.85 -16.23 -10.15
N ARG A 77 -26.21 -16.96 -9.21
CA ARG A 77 -26.51 -18.38 -8.96
C ARG A 77 -27.86 -18.57 -8.29
N THR A 78 -28.17 -17.75 -7.29
CA THR A 78 -29.47 -17.79 -6.59
C THR A 78 -30.62 -17.45 -7.53
N ASN A 79 -30.39 -16.52 -8.45
CA ASN A 79 -31.39 -16.04 -9.39
C ASN A 79 -31.22 -16.65 -10.80
N ILE A 80 -30.68 -17.85 -10.92
CA ILE A 80 -30.35 -18.45 -12.22
C ILE A 80 -31.55 -18.54 -13.17
N GLU A 81 -32.75 -18.80 -12.63
CA GLU A 81 -34.00 -18.85 -13.38
C GLU A 81 -34.36 -17.52 -14.05
N LYS A 82 -33.99 -16.39 -13.42
CA LYS A 82 -34.23 -15.03 -13.93
C LYS A 82 -33.34 -14.70 -15.13
N TYR A 83 -32.10 -15.19 -15.13
CA TYR A 83 -31.08 -14.84 -16.13
C TYR A 83 -30.95 -15.89 -17.24
N GLY A 84 -31.50 -17.07 -17.03
CA GLY A 84 -31.47 -18.15 -18.00
C GLY A 84 -32.39 -19.28 -17.58
N GLY A 85 -33.70 -19.08 -17.59
CA GLY A 85 -34.65 -20.19 -17.42
C GLY A 85 -34.26 -21.37 -18.30
N LEU A 86 -33.90 -22.50 -17.67
CA LEU A 86 -33.61 -23.86 -18.19
C LEU A 86 -32.82 -24.04 -19.52
N GLY A 87 -32.28 -22.99 -20.16
CA GLY A 87 -31.86 -23.05 -21.56
C GLY A 87 -30.55 -22.35 -21.94
N ASN A 88 -30.00 -21.46 -21.12
CA ASN A 88 -28.77 -20.73 -21.48
C ASN A 88 -27.52 -21.42 -20.91
N LYS A 89 -27.14 -22.56 -21.51
CA LYS A 89 -25.92 -23.30 -21.15
C LYS A 89 -24.66 -22.44 -21.19
N SER A 90 -24.63 -21.39 -22.01
CA SER A 90 -23.49 -20.47 -22.08
C SER A 90 -23.31 -19.68 -20.79
N PHE A 91 -24.42 -19.21 -20.20
CA PHE A 91 -24.42 -18.49 -18.93
C PHE A 91 -23.90 -19.37 -17.79
N GLU A 92 -24.44 -20.59 -17.67
CA GLU A 92 -24.02 -21.56 -16.65
C GLU A 92 -22.53 -21.92 -16.78
N ASN A 93 -22.06 -22.15 -18.01
CA ASN A 93 -20.66 -22.45 -18.27
C ASN A 93 -19.74 -21.29 -17.86
N HIS A 94 -20.11 -20.05 -18.18
CA HIS A 94 -19.33 -18.89 -17.78
C HIS A 94 -19.35 -18.65 -16.27
N LEU A 95 -20.48 -18.94 -15.61
CA LEU A 95 -20.62 -18.85 -14.17
C LEU A 95 -19.71 -19.87 -13.46
N SER A 96 -19.71 -21.13 -13.90
CA SER A 96 -18.82 -22.17 -13.37
C SER A 96 -17.35 -21.82 -13.59
N GLN A 97 -16.99 -21.32 -14.79
CA GLN A 97 -15.61 -20.91 -15.09
C GLN A 97 -15.14 -19.76 -14.18
N LEU A 98 -16.02 -18.79 -13.91
CA LEU A 98 -15.69 -17.69 -13.01
C LEU A 98 -15.52 -18.20 -11.56
N GLU A 99 -16.37 -19.13 -11.12
CA GLU A 99 -16.24 -19.77 -9.80
C GLU A 99 -14.90 -20.52 -9.65
N ASP A 100 -14.49 -21.26 -10.68
CA ASP A 100 -13.22 -21.99 -10.67
C ASP A 100 -12.00 -21.06 -10.68
N LEU A 101 -12.12 -19.88 -11.31
CA LEU A 101 -11.08 -18.84 -11.21
C LEU A 101 -11.00 -18.28 -9.79
N MET A 102 -12.14 -17.99 -9.15
CA MET A 102 -12.14 -17.46 -7.79
C MET A 102 -11.53 -18.42 -6.77
N LYS A 103 -11.68 -19.74 -6.95
CA LYS A 103 -11.06 -20.76 -6.09
C LYS A 103 -9.54 -20.83 -6.18
N GLN A 104 -8.94 -20.31 -7.24
CA GLN A 104 -7.48 -20.29 -7.43
C GLN A 104 -6.80 -19.15 -6.66
N ILE A 105 -7.59 -18.19 -6.16
CA ILE A 105 -7.05 -17.01 -5.48
C ILE A 105 -6.62 -17.37 -4.06
N GLN A 106 -5.34 -17.16 -3.76
CA GLN A 106 -4.80 -17.25 -2.42
C GLN A 106 -4.83 -15.87 -1.76
N LEU A 107 -5.10 -15.83 -0.45
CA LEU A 107 -5.14 -14.59 0.34
C LEU A 107 -3.78 -14.23 0.97
N THR A 108 -2.71 -14.89 0.53
CA THR A 108 -1.33 -14.64 0.97
C THR A 108 -0.68 -13.58 0.07
N ASN A 109 0.33 -12.90 0.60
CA ASN A 109 1.05 -11.80 -0.08
C ASN A 109 2.43 -12.22 -0.62
N GLY A 110 2.65 -13.50 -0.90
CA GLY A 110 3.90 -13.92 -1.53
C GLY A 110 3.93 -13.55 -3.01
N ASP A 111 5.14 -13.35 -3.57
CA ASP A 111 5.32 -12.84 -4.93
C ASP A 111 4.67 -13.74 -6.00
N GLU A 112 4.72 -15.06 -5.80
CA GLU A 112 4.08 -16.03 -6.69
C GLU A 112 2.55 -15.94 -6.62
N GLU A 113 2.00 -15.77 -5.42
CA GLU A 113 0.57 -15.62 -5.21
C GLU A 113 0.04 -14.29 -5.75
N VAL A 114 0.81 -13.20 -5.62
CA VAL A 114 0.51 -11.90 -6.26
C VAL A 114 0.43 -12.05 -7.77
N ALA A 115 1.44 -12.65 -8.40
CA ALA A 115 1.45 -12.86 -9.84
C ALA A 115 0.31 -13.77 -10.31
N THR A 116 -0.08 -14.75 -9.49
CA THR A 116 -1.23 -15.61 -9.77
C THR A 116 -2.53 -14.84 -9.65
N PHE A 117 -2.69 -14.02 -8.61
CA PHE A 117 -3.83 -13.14 -8.42
C PHE A 117 -4.06 -12.24 -9.63
N GLU A 118 -3.04 -11.49 -10.07
CA GLU A 118 -3.14 -10.56 -11.22
C GLU A 118 -3.58 -11.27 -12.51
N LYS A 119 -3.05 -12.46 -12.76
CA LYS A 119 -3.45 -13.27 -13.93
C LYS A 119 -4.88 -13.79 -13.83
N VAL A 120 -5.29 -14.23 -12.64
CA VAL A 120 -6.62 -14.79 -12.40
C VAL A 120 -7.67 -13.68 -12.43
N ILE A 121 -7.39 -12.52 -11.83
CA ILE A 121 -8.34 -11.42 -11.75
C ILE A 121 -8.60 -10.78 -13.11
N GLY A 122 -7.58 -10.62 -13.96
CA GLY A 122 -7.78 -10.16 -15.33
C GLY A 122 -8.66 -11.12 -16.16
N LYS A 123 -8.54 -12.43 -15.94
CA LYS A 123 -9.43 -13.43 -16.55
C LYS A 123 -10.84 -13.36 -15.96
N ALA A 124 -10.96 -13.22 -14.64
CA ALA A 124 -12.23 -13.10 -13.93
C ALA A 124 -13.00 -11.86 -14.41
N ARG A 125 -12.34 -10.70 -14.56
CA ARG A 125 -12.90 -9.46 -15.11
C ARG A 125 -13.53 -9.68 -16.49
N ASN A 126 -12.81 -10.35 -17.39
CA ASN A 126 -13.35 -10.64 -18.73
C ASN A 126 -14.60 -11.52 -18.66
N LYS A 127 -14.63 -12.53 -17.78
CA LYS A 127 -15.82 -13.36 -17.56
C LYS A 127 -16.96 -12.57 -16.92
N LEU A 128 -16.66 -11.70 -15.98
CA LEU A 128 -17.62 -10.82 -15.32
C LEU A 128 -18.30 -9.90 -16.34
N ARG A 129 -17.52 -9.28 -17.24
CA ARG A 129 -18.05 -8.44 -18.35
C ARG A 129 -18.98 -9.23 -19.27
N LEU A 130 -18.63 -10.48 -19.61
CA LEU A 130 -19.48 -11.36 -20.41
C LEU A 130 -20.79 -11.71 -19.68
N LEU A 131 -20.70 -12.09 -18.41
CA LEU A 131 -21.88 -12.41 -17.59
C LEU A 131 -22.79 -11.18 -17.44
N ALA A 132 -22.24 -10.01 -17.14
CA ALA A 132 -23.00 -8.76 -17.05
C ALA A 132 -23.66 -8.38 -18.39
N THR A 133 -23.02 -8.69 -19.52
CA THR A 133 -23.62 -8.51 -20.85
C THR A 133 -24.80 -9.47 -21.05
N LEU A 134 -24.65 -10.74 -20.66
CA LEU A 134 -25.70 -11.75 -20.77
C LEU A 134 -26.90 -11.45 -19.85
N THR A 135 -26.66 -10.96 -18.63
CA THR A 135 -27.71 -10.57 -17.68
C THR A 135 -28.30 -9.19 -17.94
N LYS A 136 -27.68 -8.39 -18.83
CA LYS A 136 -27.98 -6.98 -19.08
C LYS A 136 -27.76 -6.09 -17.84
N GLU A 137 -26.85 -6.47 -16.98
CA GLU A 137 -26.52 -5.77 -15.73
C GLU A 137 -25.12 -5.14 -15.75
N ASN A 138 -24.74 -4.52 -16.88
CA ASN A 138 -23.44 -3.87 -17.05
C ASN A 138 -23.13 -2.82 -15.97
N TRP A 139 -24.16 -2.21 -15.38
CA TRP A 139 -24.02 -1.27 -14.27
C TRP A 139 -23.32 -1.88 -13.04
N LYS A 140 -23.43 -3.19 -12.81
CA LYS A 140 -22.73 -3.89 -11.74
C LYS A 140 -21.21 -3.84 -11.93
N ILE A 141 -20.72 -3.88 -13.17
CA ILE A 141 -19.29 -3.72 -13.49
C ILE A 141 -18.85 -2.30 -13.16
N SER A 142 -19.60 -1.29 -13.62
CA SER A 142 -19.27 0.11 -13.36
C SER A 142 -19.27 0.44 -11.86
N GLN A 143 -20.07 -0.25 -11.06
CA GLN A 143 -20.04 -0.11 -9.60
C GLN A 143 -18.75 -0.65 -8.98
N VAL A 144 -18.24 -1.80 -9.43
CA VAL A 144 -16.91 -2.28 -9.02
C VAL A 144 -15.85 -1.26 -9.35
N ASP A 145 -15.83 -0.78 -10.60
CA ASP A 145 -14.82 0.18 -11.05
C ASP A 145 -14.86 1.48 -10.22
N SER A 146 -16.07 1.95 -9.90
CA SER A 146 -16.27 3.13 -9.05
C SER A 146 -15.77 2.91 -7.62
N LEU A 147 -16.07 1.73 -7.07
CA LEU A 147 -15.77 1.39 -5.68
C LEU A 147 -14.26 1.10 -5.49
N VAL A 148 -13.62 0.46 -6.47
CA VAL A 148 -12.16 0.32 -6.55
C VAL A 148 -11.50 1.69 -6.68
N LYS A 149 -12.07 2.63 -7.43
CA LYS A 149 -11.53 3.99 -7.56
C LYS A 149 -11.65 4.80 -6.28
N GLU A 150 -12.79 4.71 -5.59
CA GLU A 150 -13.05 5.43 -4.33
C GLU A 150 -12.11 4.96 -3.22
N ILE A 151 -11.93 3.64 -3.12
CA ILE A 151 -11.09 2.99 -2.09
C ILE A 151 -9.61 2.98 -2.50
N GLY A 152 -9.36 3.00 -3.81
CA GLY A 152 -8.06 3.12 -4.43
C GLY A 152 -7.29 4.34 -3.94
N GLY A 153 -7.97 5.46 -3.78
CA GLY A 153 -7.35 6.76 -3.53
C GLY A 153 -6.38 7.16 -4.65
N GLN A 154 -5.62 8.23 -4.46
CA GLN A 154 -4.51 8.59 -5.33
C GLN A 154 -3.32 7.64 -5.10
N LEU A 155 -3.44 6.36 -5.47
CA LEU A 155 -2.26 5.55 -5.66
C LEU A 155 -1.52 6.12 -6.89
N GLN A 156 -0.28 6.58 -6.73
CA GLN A 156 0.57 7.03 -7.85
C GLN A 156 0.94 5.90 -8.85
N VAL A 157 0.35 4.71 -8.73
CA VAL A 157 0.81 3.53 -9.47
C VAL A 157 0.04 3.31 -10.77
N SER A 158 -1.22 3.77 -10.91
CA SER A 158 -1.88 3.89 -12.22
C SER A 158 -3.13 4.77 -12.18
N GLU A 159 -3.30 5.63 -13.17
CA GLU A 159 -4.56 6.37 -13.42
C GLU A 159 -5.66 5.49 -14.03
N ASN A 160 -5.30 4.30 -14.55
CA ASN A 160 -6.20 3.40 -15.25
C ASN A 160 -6.75 2.31 -14.33
N VAL A 161 -8.08 2.27 -14.19
CA VAL A 161 -8.79 1.24 -13.41
C VAL A 161 -8.54 -0.17 -13.96
N ASP A 162 -8.32 -0.31 -15.27
CA ASP A 162 -8.00 -1.60 -15.87
C ASP A 162 -6.64 -2.17 -15.40
N ASP A 163 -5.76 -1.34 -14.84
CA ASP A 163 -4.49 -1.78 -14.26
C ASP A 163 -4.63 -2.15 -12.78
N LEU A 164 -5.78 -1.85 -12.16
CA LEU A 164 -6.06 -2.16 -10.75
C LEU A 164 -6.60 -3.60 -10.57
N TRP A 165 -7.25 -4.16 -11.59
CA TRP A 165 -7.82 -5.52 -11.57
C TRP A 165 -8.21 -6.03 -12.96
#